data_AF-A0A354SD70-F1
#
_entry.id   AF-A0A354SD70-F1
#
_cell.length_a   1.000
_cell.length_b   1.000
_cell.length_c   1.000
_cell.angle_alpha   90.00
_cell.angle_beta   90.00
_cell.angle_gamma   90.00
#
_symmetry.space_group_name_H-M   'P 1'
#
loop_
_entity.id
_entity.type
_entity.pdbx_description
1 polymer ?
#
loop_
_entity_poly.entity_id
_entity_poly.type
_entity_poly.pdbx_seq_one_letter_code
_entity_poly.pdbx_strand_id
1 'polypeptide(L)'
;MRRPSLPLTERDVDDLQALQSSEELRLALEELSPDGLRAGKLSESALLHAIWTTGMAAIREKAEIVGYQALAASMTETEVAENRASARRRASYGADEQ
;
A
#
# COMPACT_ATOMS: atom_id res chain seq x y z
N MET A 1 -4.37 21.76 27.71
CA MET A 1 -2.99 21.54 28.20
C MET A 1 -2.20 20.88 27.07
N ARG A 2 -1.25 21.58 26.43
CA ARG A 2 -0.47 21.04 25.31
C ARG A 2 0.63 20.14 25.89
N ARG A 3 0.69 18.86 25.49
CA ARG A 3 1.86 18.03 25.82
C ARG A 3 3.06 18.65 25.11
N PRO A 4 4.18 18.94 25.80
CA PRO A 4 5.41 19.29 25.11
C PRO A 4 5.81 18.08 24.26
N SER A 5 5.99 18.29 22.96
CA SER A 5 6.57 17.29 22.07
C SER A 5 7.96 16.94 22.60
N LEU A 6 8.27 15.65 22.70
CA LEU A 6 9.61 15.21 23.05
C LEU A 6 10.62 15.82 22.07
N PRO A 7 11.78 16.27 22.54
CA PRO A 7 12.84 16.73 21.65
C PRO A 7 13.26 15.56 20.75
N LEU A 8 13.44 15.85 19.45
CA LEU A 8 13.96 14.88 18.49
C LEU A 8 15.35 14.43 18.96
N THR A 9 15.56 13.12 18.96
CA THR A 9 16.88 12.53 19.23
C THR A 9 17.77 12.67 17.99
N GLU A 10 19.09 12.53 18.15
CA GLU A 10 20.02 12.52 17.01
C GLU A 10 19.64 11.46 15.97
N ARG A 11 19.18 10.29 16.45
CA ARG A 11 18.68 9.23 15.58
C ARG A 11 17.45 9.64 14.77
N ASP A 12 16.51 10.35 15.38
CA ASP A 12 15.33 10.84 14.66
C ASP A 12 15.74 11.84 13.57
N VAL A 13 16.78 12.64 13.81
CA VAL A 13 17.31 13.60 12.82
C VAL A 13 17.99 12.86 11.65
N ASP A 14 18.80 11.85 11.94
CA ASP A 14 19.44 11.02 10.90
C ASP A 14 18.41 10.28 10.05
N ASP A 15 17.40 9.68 10.70
CA ASP A 15 16.30 8.99 10.02
C ASP A 15 15.51 9.98 9.13
N LEU A 16 15.24 11.20 9.60
CA LEU A 16 14.59 12.24 8.80
C LEU A 16 15.44 12.68 7.59
N GLN A 17 16.76 12.80 7.75
CA GLN A 17 17.65 13.14 6.63
C GLN A 17 17.70 12.02 5.58
N ALA A 18 17.72 10.76 6.02
CA ALA A 18 17.63 9.61 5.12
C ALA A 18 16.30 9.59 4.35
N LEU A 19 15.18 9.88 5.02
CA LEU A 19 13.87 9.95 4.39
C LEU A 19 13.75 11.13 3.40
N GLN A 20 14.34 12.29 3.72
CA GLN A 20 14.33 13.46 2.83
C GLN A 20 15.18 13.28 1.57
N SER A 21 16.21 12.42 1.64
CA SER A 21 17.10 12.13 0.51
C SER A 21 16.72 10.87 -0.27
N SER A 22 15.72 10.11 0.17
CA SER A 22 15.24 8.92 -0.55
C SER A 22 14.43 9.30 -1.80
N GLU A 23 14.98 8.93 -2.94
CA GLU A 23 14.32 9.10 -4.24
C GLU A 23 13.07 8.22 -4.37
N GLU A 24 13.07 7.03 -3.77
CA GLU A 24 11.88 6.16 -3.75
C GLU A 24 10.71 6.81 -3.01
N LEU A 25 10.97 7.46 -1.87
CA LEU A 25 9.95 8.19 -1.12
C LEU A 25 9.40 9.37 -1.91
N ARG A 26 10.28 10.09 -2.62
CA ARG A 26 9.89 11.22 -3.46
C ARG A 26 8.95 10.79 -4.59
N LEU A 27 9.31 9.71 -5.29
CA LEU A 27 8.49 9.14 -6.37
C LEU A 27 7.15 8.62 -5.84
N ALA A 28 7.15 7.96 -4.68
CA ALA A 28 5.91 7.52 -4.05
C ALA A 28 5.01 8.72 -3.72
N LEU A 29 5.54 9.79 -3.12
CA LEU A 29 4.75 10.99 -2.82
C LEU A 29 4.20 11.69 -4.07
N GLU A 30 4.94 11.69 -5.18
CA GLU A 30 4.48 12.20 -6.48
C GLU A 30 3.33 11.36 -7.04
N GLU A 31 3.40 10.03 -6.95
CA GLU A 31 2.32 9.13 -7.36
C GLU A 31 1.05 9.33 -6.52
N LEU A 32 1.22 9.58 -5.22
CA LEU A 32 0.09 9.83 -4.31
C LEU A 32 -0.54 11.22 -4.50
N SER A 33 0.15 12.14 -5.19
CA SER A 33 -0.38 13.48 -5.46
C SER A 33 -0.07 13.93 -6.90
N PRO A 34 -0.78 13.34 -7.91
CA PRO A 34 -0.54 13.64 -9.32
C PRO A 34 -0.75 15.12 -9.68
N ASP A 35 -1.66 15.79 -8.96
CA ASP A 35 -1.97 17.22 -9.14
C ASP A 35 -1.12 18.15 -8.25
N GLY A 36 -0.19 17.58 -7.47
CA GLY A 36 0.61 18.26 -6.48
C GLY A 36 -0.20 18.70 -5.26
N LEU A 37 0.42 18.59 -4.08
CA LEU A 37 -0.10 19.20 -2.86
C LEU A 37 -0.09 20.72 -3.04
N ARG A 38 -1.25 21.32 -3.33
CA ARG A 38 -1.37 22.78 -3.47
C ARG A 38 -0.99 23.45 -2.15
N ALA A 39 0.24 23.96 -2.09
CA ALA A 39 0.78 24.66 -0.94
C ALA A 39 -0.20 25.76 -0.49
N GLY A 40 -0.56 25.75 0.80
CA GLY A 40 -1.41 26.78 1.41
C GLY A 40 -2.89 26.44 1.59
N LYS A 41 -3.38 25.26 1.17
CA LYS A 41 -4.79 24.84 1.42
C LYS A 41 -4.96 23.65 2.37
N LEU A 42 -3.89 22.96 2.72
CA LEU A 42 -3.93 21.77 3.57
C LEU A 42 -3.23 22.08 4.89
N SER A 43 -3.88 21.71 6.00
CA SER A 43 -3.20 21.69 7.29
C SER A 43 -2.12 20.60 7.29
N GLU A 44 -1.04 20.83 8.03
CA GLU A 44 0.03 19.85 8.21
C GLU A 44 -0.51 18.48 8.69
N SER A 45 -1.51 18.49 9.57
CA SER A 45 -2.18 17.27 10.04
C SER A 45 -2.96 16.56 8.93
N ALA A 46 -3.61 17.29 8.02
CA ALA A 46 -4.31 16.69 6.88
C ALA A 46 -3.33 16.06 5.89
N LEU A 47 -2.17 16.71 5.67
CA LEU A 47 -1.09 16.17 4.86
C LEU A 47 -0.51 14.88 5.47
N LEU A 48 -0.14 14.92 6.75
CA LEU A 48 0.38 13.74 7.46
C LEU A 48 -0.63 12.59 7.46
N HIS A 49 -1.92 12.88 7.66
CA HIS A 49 -2.97 11.86 7.61
C HIS A 49 -3.12 11.25 6.22
N ALA A 50 -3.07 12.06 5.16
CA ALA A 50 -3.13 11.57 3.79
C ALA A 50 -1.93 10.68 3.45
N ILE A 51 -0.71 11.13 3.77
CA ILE A 51 0.53 10.34 3.57
C ILE A 51 0.44 9.02 4.33
N TRP A 52 0.07 9.07 5.62
CA TRP A 52 -0.02 7.87 6.45
C TRP A 52 -1.05 6.87 5.92
N THR A 53 -2.27 7.33 5.64
CA THR A 53 -3.37 6.46 5.23
C THR A 53 -3.07 5.81 3.87
N THR A 54 -2.51 6.58 2.96
CA THR A 54 -2.19 6.10 1.62
C THR A 54 -0.95 5.20 1.63
N GLY A 55 0.06 5.54 2.41
CA GLY A 55 1.25 4.68 2.61
C GLY A 55 0.89 3.32 3.23
N MET A 56 0.01 3.31 4.23
CA MET A 56 -0.49 2.06 4.83
C MET A 56 -1.28 1.21 3.84
N ALA A 57 -2.10 1.84 2.98
CA ALA A 57 -2.81 1.13 1.93
C ALA A 57 -1.85 0.47 0.92
N ALA A 58 -0.83 1.20 0.46
CA ALA A 58 0.18 0.69 -0.47
C ALA A 58 1.02 -0.45 0.12
N ILE A 59 1.43 -0.34 1.39
CA ILE A 59 2.15 -1.42 2.10
C ILE A 59 1.27 -2.68 2.19
N ARG A 60 -0.01 -2.50 2.52
CA ARG A 60 -0.96 -3.61 2.61
C ARG A 60 -1.15 -4.29 1.25
N GLU A 61 -1.36 -3.52 0.19
CA GLU A 61 -1.52 -4.06 -1.17
C GLU A 61 -0.28 -4.86 -1.59
N LYS A 62 0.92 -4.31 -1.35
CA LYS A 62 2.18 -5.01 -1.64
C LYS A 62 2.31 -6.32 -0.86
N ALA A 63 1.93 -6.32 0.43
CA ALA A 63 1.93 -7.51 1.25
C ALA A 63 0.91 -8.56 0.76
N GLU A 64 -0.28 -8.13 0.33
CA GLU A 64 -1.31 -9.01 -0.24
C GLU A 64 -0.81 -9.65 -1.55
N ILE A 65 -0.22 -8.87 -2.46
CA ILE A 65 0.35 -9.38 -3.72
C ILE A 65 1.42 -10.44 -3.44
N VAL A 66 2.37 -10.15 -2.55
CA VAL A 66 3.43 -11.10 -2.17
C VAL A 66 2.83 -12.36 -1.54
N GLY A 67 1.83 -12.21 -0.67
CA GLY A 67 1.12 -13.33 -0.07
C GLY A 67 0.41 -14.21 -1.11
N TYR A 68 -0.30 -13.61 -2.07
CA TYR A 68 -0.96 -14.35 -3.15
C TYR A 68 0.05 -15.05 -4.07
N GLN A 69 1.19 -14.41 -4.37
CA GLN A 69 2.26 -15.03 -5.15
C GLN A 69 2.86 -16.23 -4.42
N ALA A 70 3.10 -16.10 -3.11
CA ALA A 70 3.62 -17.20 -2.29
C ALA A 70 2.62 -18.36 -2.21
N LEU A 71 1.33 -18.07 -2.02
CA LEU A 71 0.26 -19.06 -2.03
C LEU A 71 0.19 -19.78 -3.38
N ALA A 72 0.18 -19.04 -4.48
CA ALA A 72 0.17 -19.60 -5.83
C ALA A 72 1.39 -20.51 -6.09
N ALA A 73 2.58 -20.09 -5.63
CA ALA A 73 3.80 -20.88 -5.74
C ALA A 73 3.81 -22.13 -4.86
N SER A 74 3.05 -22.12 -3.75
CA SER A 74 2.93 -23.27 -2.85
C SER A 74 1.90 -24.32 -3.30
N MET A 75 1.08 -24.02 -4.31
CA MET A 75 0.05 -24.95 -4.77
C MET A 75 0.66 -26.13 -5.51
N THR A 76 0.18 -27.32 -5.19
CA THR A 76 0.48 -28.55 -5.95
C THR A 76 -0.26 -28.57 -7.29
N GLU A 77 0.24 -29.34 -8.27
CA GLU A 77 -0.42 -29.49 -9.58
C GLU A 77 -1.87 -29.99 -9.45
N THR A 78 -2.14 -30.85 -8.46
CA THR A 78 -3.48 -31.32 -8.11
C THR A 78 -4.41 -30.19 -7.67
N GLU A 79 -3.95 -29.32 -6.76
CA GLU A 79 -4.76 -28.19 -6.27
C GLU A 79 -4.99 -27.14 -7.38
N VAL A 80 -4.01 -26.92 -8.26
CA VAL A 80 -4.15 -26.07 -9.44
C VAL A 80 -5.20 -26.65 -10.41
N ALA A 81 -5.19 -27.96 -10.63
CA ALA A 81 -6.17 -28.65 -11.48
C ALA A 81 -7.59 -28.58 -10.90
N GLU A 82 -7.75 -28.76 -9.59
CA GLU A 82 -9.03 -28.65 -8.88
C GLU A 82 -9.59 -27.23 -8.90
N ASN A 83 -8.75 -26.22 -8.70
CA ASN A 83 -9.15 -24.82 -8.81
C ASN A 83 -9.62 -24.47 -10.23
N ARG A 84 -8.91 -24.95 -11.26
CA ARG A 84 -9.30 -24.75 -12.66
C ARG A 84 -10.62 -25.45 -12.98
N ALA A 85 -10.83 -26.66 -12.50
CA ALA A 85 -12.08 -27.41 -12.68
C ALA A 85 -13.26 -26.72 -11.96
N SER A 86 -13.02 -26.16 -10.77
CA SER A 86 -14.03 -25.43 -10.00
C SER A 86 -14.38 -24.08 -10.63
N ALA A 87 -13.41 -23.35 -11.17
CA ALA A 87 -13.65 -22.10 -11.91
C ALA A 87 -14.49 -22.34 -13.17
N ARG A 88 -14.20 -23.40 -13.94
CA ARG A 88 -15.00 -23.78 -15.13
C ARG A 88 -16.46 -24.08 -14.77
N ARG A 89 -16.69 -24.78 -13.65
CA ARG A 89 -18.05 -25.09 -13.15
C ARG A 89 -18.84 -23.86 -12.74
N ARG A 90 -18.19 -22.84 -12.18
CA ARG A 90 -18.86 -21.56 -11.83
C ARG A 90 -19.21 -20.77 -13.08
N ALA A 91 -18.32 -20.74 -14.08
CA ALA A 91 -18.56 -20.06 -15.34
C ALA A 91 -19.74 -20.65 -16.13
N SER A 92 -19.94 -21.98 -16.08
CA SER A 92 -21.09 -22.62 -16.71
C SER A 92 -22.42 -22.32 -16.02
N TYR A 93 -22.44 -22.02 -14.72
CA TYR A 93 -23.67 -21.77 -13.97
C TYR A 93 -24.23 -20.35 -14.17
N GLY A 94 -23.38 -19.37 -14.48
CA GLY A 94 -23.80 -17.99 -14.77
C GLY A 94 -24.17 -17.73 -16.24
N ALA A 95 -24.03 -18.73 -17.11
CA ALA A 95 -24.38 -18.62 -18.54
C ALA A 95 -25.87 -18.92 -18.82
N ASP A 96 -26.61 -19.47 -17.83
CA ASP A 96 -28.02 -19.83 -17.95
C ASP A 96 -28.97 -18.72 -17.42
N GLU A 97 -28.47 -17.56 -17.01
CA GLU A 97 -29.26 -16.42 -16.47
C GLU A 97 -29.49 -15.26 -17.48
N GLN A 98 -29.47 -15.50 -18.80
CA GLN A 98 -29.84 -14.51 -19.83
C GLN A 98 -30.96 -14.97 -20.75
#